data_AF-A0AAW9EAE9-F1
#
_entry.id   AF-A0AAW9EAE9-F1
#
_cell.length_a   1.000
_cell.length_b   1.000
_cell.length_c   1.000
_cell.angle_alpha   90.00
_cell.angle_beta   90.00
_cell.angle_gamma   90.00
#
_symmetry.space_group_name_H-M   'P 1'
#
loop_
_entity.id
_entity.type
_entity.pdbx_description
1 polymer ?
#
loop_
_entity_poly.entity_id
_entity_poly.type
_entity_poly.pdbx_seq_one_letter_code
_entity_poly.pdbx_strand_id
1 'polypeptide(L)'
;AEVSMNPDSELLGKSLREIKFRTRYGLNVVAIRREGSALPGKIVDEPLRLGDVLLVIGDWKLIRILSTKPRNFIVLNLAAEIDTVA
;
A
#
# COMPACT_ATOMS: atom_id res chain seq x y z
N ALA A 1 3.56 3.94 -6.21
CA ALA A 1 3.74 4.70 -4.95
C ALA A 1 4.11 3.73 -3.84
N GLU A 2 4.89 4.17 -2.87
CA GLU A 2 5.22 3.39 -1.67
C GLU A 2 4.26 3.79 -0.54
N VAL A 3 3.69 2.78 0.11
CA VAL A 3 2.66 2.96 1.14
C VAL A 3 2.99 2.07 2.33
N SER A 4 2.93 2.60 3.54
CA SER A 4 3.11 1.85 4.78
C SER A 4 1.79 1.70 5.52
N MET A 5 1.74 0.75 6.45
CA MET A 5 0.62 0.57 7.37
C MET A 5 0.58 1.71 8.39
N ASN A 6 -0.61 2.27 8.66
CA ASN A 6 -0.78 3.12 9.85
C ASN A 6 -0.73 2.21 11.10
N PRO A 7 0.05 2.54 12.15
CA PRO A 7 0.02 1.86 13.45
C PRO A 7 -1.37 1.64 14.04
N ASP A 8 -2.29 2.58 13.85
CA ASP A 8 -3.66 2.54 14.37
C ASP A 8 -4.66 1.84 13.40
N SER A 9 -4.15 1.22 12.35
CA SER A 9 -4.96 0.58 11.32
C SER A 9 -5.64 -0.70 11.83
N GLU A 10 -6.96 -0.76 11.68
CA GLU A 10 -7.78 -1.96 11.94
C GLU A 10 -7.54 -3.09 10.91
N LEU A 11 -6.64 -2.87 9.94
CA LEU A 11 -6.25 -3.83 8.92
C LEU A 11 -4.98 -4.61 9.27
N LEU A 12 -4.27 -4.25 10.34
CA LEU A 12 -3.12 -5.01 10.80
C LEU A 12 -3.53 -6.46 11.11
N GLY A 13 -2.68 -7.41 10.71
CA GLY A 13 -2.93 -8.85 10.84
C GLY A 13 -3.84 -9.44 9.75
N LYS A 14 -4.41 -8.63 8.85
CA LYS A 14 -5.24 -9.11 7.74
C LYS A 14 -4.44 -9.14 6.45
N SER A 15 -4.71 -10.12 5.60
CA SER A 15 -4.15 -10.21 4.25
C SER A 15 -4.82 -9.25 3.26
N LEU A 16 -4.17 -9.00 2.13
CA LEU A 16 -4.72 -8.20 1.03
C LEU A 16 -6.05 -8.76 0.51
N ARG A 17 -6.19 -10.10 0.52
CA ARG A 17 -7.42 -10.79 0.17
C ARG A 17 -8.55 -10.48 1.15
N GLU A 18 -8.30 -10.62 2.45
CA GLU A 18 -9.32 -10.41 3.49
C GLU A 18 -9.85 -8.97 3.48
N ILE A 19 -8.97 -7.99 3.29
CA ILE A 19 -9.37 -6.59 3.24
C ILE A 19 -9.97 -6.18 1.89
N LYS A 20 -9.94 -7.09 0.90
CA LYS A 20 -10.36 -6.87 -0.49
C LYS A 20 -9.70 -5.63 -1.09
N PHE A 21 -8.38 -5.51 -0.95
CA PHE A 21 -7.64 -4.27 -1.21
C PHE A 21 -7.98 -3.66 -2.58
N ARG A 22 -7.92 -4.46 -3.64
CA ARG A 22 -8.22 -4.00 -5.01
C ARG A 22 -9.64 -3.47 -5.16
N THR A 23 -10.64 -4.17 -4.63
CA THR A 23 -12.04 -3.74 -4.72
C THR A 23 -12.31 -2.51 -3.84
N ARG A 24 -11.69 -2.44 -2.66
CA ARG A 24 -11.91 -1.37 -1.69
C ARG A 24 -11.21 -0.06 -2.07
N TYR A 25 -10.01 -0.13 -2.64
CA TYR A 25 -9.18 1.04 -2.93
C TYR A 25 -8.99 1.30 -4.43
N GLY A 26 -9.35 0.35 -5.31
CA GLY A 26 -9.15 0.47 -6.75
C GLY A 26 -7.67 0.40 -7.18
N LEU A 27 -6.80 -0.07 -6.30
CA LEU A 27 -5.35 -0.13 -6.50
C LEU A 27 -4.83 -1.56 -6.43
N ASN A 28 -3.71 -1.84 -7.08
CA ASN A 28 -3.04 -3.14 -7.00
C ASN A 28 -1.77 -3.03 -6.17
N VAL A 29 -1.52 -4.03 -5.33
CA VAL A 29 -0.24 -4.21 -4.63
C VAL A 29 0.60 -5.17 -5.45
N VAL A 30 1.81 -4.76 -5.81
CA VAL A 30 2.72 -5.57 -6.65
C VAL A 30 3.86 -6.17 -5.84
N ALA A 31 4.21 -5.56 -4.71
CA ALA A 31 5.24 -6.06 -3.81
C ALA A 31 4.94 -5.61 -2.37
N ILE A 32 5.40 -6.42 -1.42
CA ILE A 32 5.49 -6.06 -0.01
C ILE A 32 6.94 -6.21 0.42
N ARG A 33 7.52 -5.18 1.01
CA ARG A 33 8.84 -5.20 1.62
C ARG A 33 8.67 -5.20 3.14
N ARG A 34 9.30 -6.17 3.80
CA ARG A 34 9.30 -6.34 5.26
C ARG A 34 10.74 -6.51 5.72
N GLU A 35 11.13 -5.77 6.76
CA GLU A 35 12.49 -5.84 7.33
C GLU A 35 13.59 -5.67 6.26
N GLY A 36 13.37 -4.75 5.31
CA GLY A 36 14.32 -4.44 4.23
C GLY A 36 14.31 -5.41 3.04
N SER A 37 13.56 -6.52 3.10
CA SER A 37 13.53 -7.54 2.05
C SER A 37 12.14 -7.69 1.41
N ALA A 38 12.09 -7.95 0.11
CA ALA A 38 10.83 -8.26 -0.56
C ALA A 38 10.29 -9.63 -0.10
N LEU A 39 9.00 -9.69 0.23
CA LEU A 39 8.36 -10.95 0.61
C LEU A 39 8.29 -11.90 -0.60
N PRO A 40 8.76 -13.15 -0.47
CA PRO A 40 8.67 -14.12 -1.54
C PRO A 40 7.25 -14.70 -1.66
N GLY A 41 6.90 -15.17 -2.86
CA GLY A 41 5.68 -15.95 -3.08
C GLY A 41 4.38 -15.12 -3.15
N LYS A 42 3.29 -15.69 -2.63
CA LYS A 42 1.93 -15.13 -2.76
C LYS A 42 1.63 -14.10 -1.68
N ILE A 43 2.06 -12.86 -1.89
CA ILE A 43 1.81 -11.73 -0.99
C ILE A 43 0.34 -11.41 -0.72
N VAL A 44 -0.59 -11.92 -1.54
CA VAL A 44 -2.03 -11.64 -1.42
C VAL A 44 -2.66 -12.27 -0.18
N ASP A 45 -2.07 -13.36 0.31
CA ASP A 45 -2.55 -14.14 1.45
C ASP A 45 -1.71 -13.87 2.71
N GLU A 46 -0.65 -13.05 2.59
CA GLU A 46 0.22 -12.70 3.72
C GLU A 46 -0.43 -11.64 4.62
N PRO A 47 -0.51 -11.88 5.94
CA PRO A 47 -0.97 -10.89 6.91
C PRO A 47 -0.10 -9.63 6.88
N LEU A 48 -0.74 -8.46 6.75
CA LEU A 48 -0.08 -7.17 6.81
C LEU A 48 0.41 -6.88 8.23
N ARG A 49 1.62 -6.38 8.36
CA ARG A 49 2.29 -6.07 9.63
C ARG A 49 2.74 -4.62 9.67
N LEU A 50 2.92 -4.11 10.89
CA LEU A 50 3.58 -2.84 11.07
C LEU A 50 5.00 -2.91 10.53
N GLY A 51 5.44 -1.87 9.84
CA GLY A 51 6.73 -1.84 9.14
C GLY A 51 6.70 -2.41 7.72
N ASP A 52 5.59 -2.99 7.27
CA ASP A 52 5.42 -3.36 5.87
C ASP A 52 5.37 -2.12 4.98
N VAL A 53 6.12 -2.17 3.89
CA VAL A 53 6.04 -1.20 2.80
C VAL A 53 5.46 -1.88 1.58
N LEU A 54 4.27 -1.46 1.19
CA LEU A 54 3.53 -1.91 0.04
C LEU A 54 3.90 -1.03 -1.17
N LEU A 55 4.27 -1.67 -2.27
CA LEU A 55 4.38 -1.01 -3.56
C LEU A 55 3.01 -1.10 -4.26
N VAL A 56 2.39 0.06 -4.48
CA VAL A 56 1.05 0.15 -5.10
C VAL A 56 1.10 0.80 -6.47
N ILE A 57 0.28 0.29 -7.39
CA ILE A 57 0.07 0.82 -8.74
C ILE A 57 -1.43 0.98 -9.04
N GLY A 58 -1.77 1.98 -9.85
CA GLY A 58 -3.15 2.26 -10.27
C GLY A 58 -3.36 3.74 -10.58
N ASP A 59 -4.63 4.16 -10.62
CA ASP A 59 -5.00 5.54 -10.92
C ASP A 59 -4.41 6.51 -9.89
N TRP A 60 -3.74 7.55 -10.38
CA TRP A 60 -3.06 8.53 -9.55
C TRP A 60 -4.00 9.29 -8.62
N LYS A 61 -5.25 9.52 -9.03
CA LYS A 61 -6.27 10.16 -8.20
C LYS A 61 -6.59 9.29 -6.98
N LEU A 62 -6.65 7.97 -7.15
CA LEU A 62 -6.90 7.04 -6.05
C LEU A 62 -5.70 6.94 -5.09
N ILE A 63 -4.47 7.01 -5.62
CA ILE A 63 -3.25 7.10 -4.79
C ILE A 63 -3.23 8.39 -3.97
N ARG A 64 -3.63 9.52 -4.56
CA ARG A 64 -3.79 10.79 -3.82
C ARG A 64 -4.88 10.71 -2.75
N ILE A 65 -5.99 10.01 -3.01
CA ILE A 65 -7.03 9.82 -1.99
C ILE A 65 -6.49 9.03 -0.79
N LEU A 66 -5.66 7.99 -1.02
CA LEU A 66 -4.98 7.26 0.05
C LEU A 66 -4.12 8.18 0.93
N SER A 67 -3.44 9.19 0.37
CA SER A 67 -2.60 10.12 1.16
C SER A 67 -3.42 11.12 1.97
N THR A 68 -4.62 11.49 1.52
CA THR A 68 -5.48 12.48 2.22
C THR A 68 -6.22 11.92 3.43
N LYS A 69 -6.37 10.60 3.55
CA LYS A 69 -7.12 9.93 4.62
C LYS A 69 -6.28 8.82 5.24
N PRO A 70 -5.34 9.14 6.13
CA PRO A 70 -4.35 8.18 6.59
C PRO A 70 -4.90 7.17 7.61
N ARG A 71 -6.16 6.73 7.54
CA ARG A 71 -6.77 5.85 8.56
C ARG A 71 -6.12 4.46 8.61
N ASN A 72 -5.79 3.89 7.45
CA ASN A 72 -5.25 2.53 7.39
C ASN A 72 -3.82 2.49 6.83
N PHE A 73 -3.44 3.51 6.08
CA PHE A 73 -2.23 3.56 5.28
C PHE A 73 -1.61 4.96 5.33
N ILE A 74 -0.29 5.02 5.24
CA ILE A 74 0.48 6.25 5.14
C ILE A 74 1.25 6.18 3.83
N VAL A 75 1.08 7.17 2.96
CA VAL A 75 1.83 7.25 1.70
C VAL A 75 3.23 7.79 2.00
N LEU A 76 4.25 7.00 1.72
CA LEU A 76 5.66 7.34 1.98
C LEU A 76 6.30 8.07 0.81
N ASN A 77 6.01 7.62 -0.41
CA ASN A 77 6.59 8.17 -1.62
C ASN A 77 5.62 8.08 -2.79
N LEU A 78 5.47 9.18 -3.52
CA LEU A 78 4.75 9.24 -4.78
C LEU A 78 5.80 9.05 -5.88
N ALA A 79 5.65 8.01 -6.70
CA ALA A 79 6.58 7.79 -7.81
C ALA A 79 6.68 9.07 -8.66
N ALA A 80 7.92 9.51 -8.90
CA ALA A 80 8.31 10.84 -9.37
C ALA A 80 7.93 11.17 -10.83
N GLU A 81 6.91 10.54 -11.40
CA GLU A 81 6.43 10.87 -12.75
C GLU A 81 5.61 12.19 -12.79
N ILE A 82 5.64 12.99 -11.72
CA ILE A 82 4.94 14.28 -11.57
C ILE A 82 5.92 15.38 -11.16
N ASP A 83 7.17 15.36 -11.64
CA ASP A 83 8.07 16.52 -11.49
C ASP A 83 8.60 17.05 -12.83
N THR A 84 8.15 16.51 -13.97
CA THR A 84 8.60 16.94 -15.32
C THR A 84 7.51 17.42 -16.26
N VAL A 85 6.28 17.62 -15.78
CA VAL A 85 5.21 18.26 -16.57
C VAL A 85 4.44 19.25 -15.71
N ALA A 86 5.03 20.43 -15.53
CA ALA A 86 4.35 21.70 -15.29
C ALA A 86 5.19 22.82 -15.91
#